data_AF-A0A1M4YNM9-F1
#
_entry.id   AF-A0A1M4YNM9-F1
#
_cell.length_a   1.000
_cell.length_b   1.000
_cell.length_c   1.000
_cell.angle_alpha   90.00
_cell.angle_beta   90.00
_cell.angle_gamma   90.00
#
_symmetry.space_group_name_H-M   'P 1'
#
loop_
_entity.id
_entity.type
_entity.pdbx_description
1 polymer ?
#
loop_
_entity_poly.entity_id
_entity_poly.type
_entity_poly.pdbx_seq_one_letter_code
_entity_poly.pdbx_strand_id
1 'polypeptide(L)' 'MATAREFLIIIRLKDEKESNIFSYLSRIKKNLKDQGFAARRADNQNIKRLLGVYYEQNVTTEKYEDYDGERWIVFGDE' A
#
# COMPACT_ATOMS: atom_id res chain seq x y z
N MET A 1 -0.42 -18.31 -13.05
CA MET A 1 -0.58 -17.16 -13.97
C MET A 1 -0.87 -15.93 -13.12
N ALA A 2 0.02 -14.94 -13.09
CA ALA A 2 -0.23 -13.68 -12.39
C ALA A 2 -1.19 -12.84 -13.24
N THR A 3 -2.50 -12.97 -13.00
CA THR A 3 -3.55 -12.49 -13.91
C THR A 3 -3.95 -11.03 -13.75
N ALA A 4 -3.32 -10.26 -12.86
CA ALA A 4 -3.49 -8.81 -12.82
C ALA A 4 -2.18 -8.11 -12.42
N ARG A 5 -1.70 -7.18 -13.26
CA ARG A 5 -0.59 -6.29 -12.93
C ARG A 5 -1.15 -5.19 -12.03
N GLU A 6 -0.72 -5.18 -10.76
CA GLU A 6 -0.93 -4.04 -9.88
C GLU A 6 0.21 -3.03 -10.06
N PHE A 7 -0.12 -1.73 -9.95
CA PHE A 7 0.85 -0.64 -10.02
C PHE A 7 0.74 0.23 -8.77
N LEU A 8 1.88 0.70 -8.25
CA LEU A 8 1.93 1.74 -7.22
C LEU A 8 2.32 3.07 -7.86
N ILE A 9 1.51 4.10 -7.62
CA ILE A 9 1.78 5.47 -8.05
C ILE A 9 2.23 6.25 -6.82
N ILE A 10 3.47 6.73 -6.84
CA ILE A 10 4.04 7.58 -5.77
C ILE A 10 4.01 9.03 -6.25
N ILE A 11 3.32 9.88 -5.52
CA ILE A 11 3.16 11.30 -5.85
C ILE A 11 3.92 12.12 -4.81
N ARG A 12 4.93 12.86 -5.26
CA ARG A 12 5.65 13.83 -4.42
C ARG A 12 5.01 15.20 -4.61
N LEU A 13 4.27 15.66 -3.61
CA LEU A 13 3.75 17.03 -3.57
C LEU A 13 4.85 17.94 -3.00
N LYS A 14 5.27 18.94 -3.77
CA LYS A 14 6.22 19.98 -3.32
C LYS A 14 5.44 21.25 -2.99
N ASP A 15 5.86 21.95 -1.95
CA ASP A 15 5.34 23.28 -1.58
C ASP A 15 3.82 23.34 -1.29
N GLU A 16 3.19 22.20 -1.02
CA GLU A 16 1.78 22.10 -0.68
C GLU A 16 1.55 22.13 0.83
N LYS A 17 0.52 22.86 1.26
CA LYS A 17 0.10 22.84 2.67
C LYS A 17 -0.46 21.46 3.01
N GLU A 18 -0.08 20.93 4.18
CA GLU A 18 -0.50 19.61 4.65
C GLU A 18 -2.03 19.43 4.63
N SER A 19 -2.77 20.50 4.96
CA SER A 19 -4.23 20.55 4.92
C SER A 19 -4.84 20.26 3.54
N ASN A 20 -4.09 20.49 2.45
CA ASN A 20 -4.58 20.32 1.08
C ASN A 20 -4.22 18.95 0.48
N ILE A 21 -3.27 18.22 1.08
CA ILE A 21 -2.74 16.96 0.53
C ILE A 21 -3.87 15.96 0.25
N PHE A 22 -4.78 15.75 1.21
CA PHE A 22 -5.88 14.80 1.04
C PHE A 22 -6.87 15.19 -0.06
N SER A 23 -7.09 16.48 -0.27
CA SER A 23 -7.93 16.99 -1.35
C SER A 23 -7.31 16.69 -2.71
N TYR A 24 -6.01 16.94 -2.86
CA TYR A 24 -5.26 16.60 -4.08
C TYR A 24 -5.28 15.11 -4.38
N LEU A 25 -4.98 14.27 -3.40
CA LEU A 25 -4.99 12.81 -3.56
C LEU A 25 -6.40 12.30 -3.94
N SER A 26 -7.45 12.92 -3.41
CA SER A 26 -8.84 12.57 -3.76
C SER A 26 -9.17 12.92 -5.22
N ARG A 27 -8.69 14.06 -5.72
CA ARG A 27 -8.84 14.45 -7.14
C ARG A 27 -8.10 13.48 -8.06
N ILE A 28 -6.87 13.10 -7.70
CA ILE A 28 -6.07 12.14 -8.49
C ILE A 28 -6.77 10.77 -8.52
N LYS A 29 -7.26 10.29 -7.37
CA LYS A 29 -8.03 9.04 -7.30
C LYS A 29 -9.28 9.11 -8.18
N LYS A 30 -10.00 10.24 -8.19
CA LYS A 30 -11.17 10.43 -9.04
C LYS A 30 -10.78 10.35 -10.52
N ASN A 31 -9.76 11.09 -10.94
CA ASN A 31 -9.29 11.06 -12.33
C ASN A 31 -8.92 9.64 -12.79
N LEU A 32 -8.23 8.85 -11.96
CA LEU A 32 -7.92 7.46 -12.29
C LEU A 32 -9.19 6.62 -12.50
N LYS A 33 -10.19 6.77 -11.64
CA LYS A 33 -11.48 6.08 -11.77
C LYS A 33 -12.24 6.50 -13.02
N ASP A 34 -12.23 7.79 -13.33
CA ASP A 34 -12.88 8.35 -14.52
C ASP A 34 -12.23 7.83 -15.82
N GLN A 35 -10.96 7.42 -15.77
CA GLN A 35 -10.23 6.75 -16.86
C GLN A 35 -10.40 5.21 -16.87
N GLY A 36 -11.25 4.65 -16.00
CA GLY A 36 -11.52 3.21 -15.94
C GLY A 36 -10.55 2.40 -15.07
N PHE A 37 -9.63 3.04 -14.34
CA PHE A 37 -8.74 2.32 -13.43
C PHE A 37 -9.39 2.07 -12.06
N ALA A 38 -9.23 0.86 -11.55
CA ALA A 38 -9.53 0.54 -10.16
C ALA A 38 -8.42 1.10 -9.24
N ALA A 39 -8.62 2.31 -8.72
CA ALA A 39 -7.65 2.98 -7.84
C ALA A 39 -8.12 3.07 -6.37
N ARG A 40 -7.21 2.74 -5.45
CA ARG A 40 -7.36 2.94 -3.99
C ARG A 40 -6.12 3.59 -3.39
N ARG A 41 -6.28 4.24 -2.24
CA ARG A 41 -5.13 4.71 -1.45
C ARG A 41 -4.47 3.48 -0.83
N ALA A 42 -3.14 3.42 -0.91
CA ALA A 42 -2.38 2.34 -0.30
C ALA A 42 -2.36 2.53 1.22
N ASP A 43 -2.72 1.48 1.96
CA ASP A 43 -2.46 1.36 3.38
C ASP A 43 -1.04 0.79 3.62
N ASN A 44 -0.62 0.71 4.89
CA ASN A 44 0.69 0.18 5.27
C ASN A 44 0.90 -1.26 4.74
N GLN A 45 -0.09 -2.14 4.88
CA GLN A 45 0.00 -3.52 4.41
C GLN A 45 0.12 -3.61 2.89
N ASN A 46 -0.54 -2.72 2.14
CA ASN A 46 -0.44 -2.66 0.68
C ASN A 46 0.98 -2.27 0.25
N ILE A 47 1.59 -1.31 0.93
CA ILE A 47 2.96 -0.87 0.67
C ILE A 47 3.92 -2.03 0.94
N LYS A 48 3.81 -2.67 2.11
CA LYS A 48 4.64 -3.83 2.45
C LYS A 48 4.48 -4.99 1.46
N ARG A 49 3.25 -5.30 1.06
CA ARG A 49 2.98 -6.34 0.04
C ARG A 49 3.67 -6.04 -1.27
N LEU A 50 3.57 -4.80 -1.75
CA LEU A 50 4.21 -4.41 -3.00
C LEU A 50 5.74 -4.47 -2.90
N LEU A 51 6.30 -3.99 -1.78
CA LEU A 51 7.74 -4.07 -1.53
C LEU A 51 8.21 -5.52 -1.42
N GLY A 52 7.45 -6.39 -0.77
CA GLY A 52 7.75 -7.82 -0.66
C GLY A 52 7.78 -8.52 -2.03
N VAL A 53 6.83 -8.19 -2.92
CA VAL A 53 6.84 -8.65 -4.32
C VAL A 53 8.06 -8.09 -5.08
N TYR A 54 8.38 -6.80 -4.90
CA TYR A 54 9.49 -6.14 -5.58
C TYR A 54 10.86 -6.71 -5.17
N TYR A 55 11.05 -7.00 -3.89
CA TYR A 55 12.28 -7.58 -3.34
C TYR A 55 12.31 -9.12 -3.39
N GLU A 56 11.40 -9.74 -4.14
CA GLU A 56 11.31 -11.20 -4.32
C GLU A 56 11.24 -11.99 -3.01
N GLN A 57 10.55 -11.47 -2.00
CA GLN A 57 10.17 -12.28 -0.84
C GLN A 57 9.01 -13.19 -1.25
N ASN A 58 9.17 -14.49 -1.02
CA ASN A 58 8.24 -15.55 -1.41
C ASN A 58 6.76 -15.13 -1.28
N VAL A 59 6.01 -15.32 -2.37
CA VAL A 59 4.62 -14.90 -2.62
C VAL A 59 3.59 -15.53 -1.65
N THR A 60 4.05 -16.35 -0.70
CA THR A 60 3.21 -17.10 0.24
C THR A 60 2.99 -16.38 1.59
N THR A 61 3.57 -15.21 1.81
CA THR A 61 3.40 -14.46 3.06
C THR A 61 2.07 -13.68 3.07
N GLU A 62 1.10 -14.12 3.87
CA GLU A 62 -0.22 -13.48 3.99
C GLU A 62 -0.19 -12.15 4.76
N LYS A 63 0.74 -11.99 5.72
CA LYS A 63 0.88 -10.79 6.56
C LYS A 63 2.35 -10.41 6.74
N TYR A 64 2.65 -9.14 6.55
CA TYR A 64 3.96 -8.55 6.80
C TYR A 64 3.98 -7.89 8.19
N GLU A 65 4.88 -8.36 9.05
CA GLU A 65 5.06 -7.90 10.43
C GLU A 65 5.49 -6.42 10.50
N ASP A 66 5.06 -5.68 11.53
CA ASP A 66 5.54 -4.31 11.78
C ASP A 66 6.96 -4.27 12.37
N TYR A 67 7.38 -5.33 13.06
CA TYR A 67 8.70 -5.49 13.65
C TYR A 67 9.07 -6.97 13.72
N ASP A 68 10.37 -7.26 13.75
CA ASP A 68 10.87 -8.64 13.82
C ASP A 68 10.32 -9.35 15.06
N GLY A 69 9.73 -10.53 14.85
CA GLY A 69 9.21 -11.34 15.94
C GLY A 69 7.75 -11.09 16.30
N GLU A 70 7.05 -10.13 15.67
CA GLU A 70 5.64 -9.81 15.98
C GLU A 70 4.73 -11.04 15.96
N ARG A 71 4.89 -11.94 14.98
CA ARG A 71 4.10 -13.16 14.82
C ARG A 71 4.33 -14.18 15.94
N TRP A 72 5.43 -14.06 16.66
CA TRP A 72 5.82 -14.95 17.76
C TRP A 72 5.40 -14.39 19.13
N ILE A 73 4.85 -13.16 19.17
CA ILE A 73 4.27 -12.60 20.40
C ILE A 73 2.86 -13.17 20.55
N VAL A 74 2.71 -14.14 21.46
CA VAL A 74 1.40 -14.65 21.90
C VAL A 74 0.94 -13.80 23.08
N PHE A 75 -0.16 -13.07 22.91
CA PHE A 75 -0.82 -12.40 24.04
C PHE A 75 -1.68 -13.43 24.78
N GLY A 76 -1.25 -13.84 25.97
CA GLY A 76 -2.09 -14.59 26.93
C GLY A 76 -1.82 -16.09 27.07
N ASP A 77 -0.57 -16.49 27.32
CA ASP A 77 -0.31 -17.73 28.05
C ASP A 77 -0.37 -17.41 29.56
N GLU A 78 -1.56 -17.52 30.15
CA GLU A 78 -1.72 -17.80 31.60
C GLU A 78 -1.83 -19.31 31.83
#